data_AF-A0A1J3GI59-F1
#
_entry.id   AF-A0A1J3GI59-F1
#
_cell.length_a   1.000
_cell.length_b   1.000
_cell.length_c   1.000
_cell.angle_alpha   90.00
_cell.angle_beta   90.00
_cell.angle_gamma   90.00
#
_symmetry.space_group_name_H-M   'P 1'
#
loop_
_entity.id
_entity.type
_entity.pdbx_description
1 polymer ?
#
loop_
_entity_poly.entity_id
_entity_poly.type
_entity_poly.pdbx_seq_one_letter_code
_entity_poly.pdbx_strand_id
1 'polypeptide(L)'
;YRSGGNSSIRGGDIKSAGVKLQPLIEIIKLIRSHSRGSVFESRLRSQETKDYKRLIRQHLDMKTIEKKMEKGSYVSSSLSFYRDLKLLFTNAIVFFPPSSLESKAAQELRTLVSNEMKRRAGKSGRSVVKSEAELSVSIQKSSVPPLVVCKKKTSASKKTSPSSSLKQKDE
;
A
#
# COMPACT_ATOMS: atom_id res chain seq x y z
N TYR A 1 16.16 55.34 -10.35
CA TYR A 1 15.65 54.12 -10.98
C TYR A 1 14.54 53.50 -10.13
N ARG A 2 13.47 52.96 -10.73
CA ARG A 2 12.50 52.01 -10.09
C ARG A 2 13.27 50.76 -9.58
N SER A 3 12.77 49.87 -8.73
CA SER A 3 11.45 49.59 -8.12
C SER A 3 11.73 48.94 -6.75
N GLY A 4 10.88 48.94 -5.71
CA GLY A 4 9.42 48.92 -5.69
C GLY A 4 8.93 47.46 -5.79
N GLY A 5 8.84 46.76 -4.65
CA GLY A 5 8.60 45.30 -4.61
C GLY A 5 8.17 44.71 -3.26
N ASN A 6 7.40 45.46 -2.44
CA ASN A 6 6.82 44.89 -1.21
C ASN A 6 5.72 43.88 -1.56
N SER A 7 6.00 42.59 -1.44
CA SER A 7 5.03 41.50 -1.52
C SER A 7 4.12 41.50 -0.29
N SER A 8 3.06 42.30 -0.34
CA SER A 8 2.01 42.33 0.68
C SER A 8 1.28 40.98 0.75
N ILE A 9 1.62 40.17 1.76
CA ILE A 9 0.91 38.92 2.06
C ILE A 9 -0.49 39.28 2.56
N ARG A 10 -1.51 39.10 1.71
CA ARG A 10 -2.92 39.32 2.08
C ARG A 10 -3.30 38.34 3.19
N GLY A 11 -3.76 38.86 4.34
CA GLY A 11 -4.23 38.06 5.47
C GLY A 11 -5.54 37.29 5.27
N GLY A 12 -5.97 37.03 4.03
CA GLY A 12 -7.23 36.35 3.71
C GLY A 12 -7.14 34.83 3.63
N ASP A 13 -5.98 34.28 3.25
CA ASP A 13 -5.87 32.90 2.77
C ASP A 13 -5.84 31.83 3.87
N ILE A 14 -5.48 32.20 5.10
CA ILE A 14 -5.27 31.26 6.23
C ILE A 14 -6.57 30.49 6.57
N LYS A 15 -7.72 31.18 6.56
CA LYS A 15 -9.04 30.54 6.83
C LYS A 15 -9.46 29.58 5.71
N SER A 16 -9.17 29.92 4.45
CA SER A 16 -9.49 29.06 3.30
C SER A 16 -8.63 27.79 3.27
N ALA A 17 -7.34 27.91 3.62
CA ALA A 17 -6.42 26.78 3.71
C ALA A 17 -6.90 25.72 4.71
N GLY A 18 -7.36 26.13 5.91
CA GLY A 18 -7.88 25.22 6.92
C GLY A 18 -9.04 24.34 6.42
N VAL A 19 -10.00 24.93 5.69
CA VAL A 19 -11.14 24.19 5.11
C VAL A 19 -10.69 23.18 4.04
N LYS A 20 -9.72 23.56 3.19
CA LYS A 20 -9.18 22.68 2.14
C LYS A 20 -8.40 21.49 2.69
N LEU A 21 -7.83 21.61 3.90
CA LEU A 21 -7.05 20.55 4.54
C LEU A 21 -7.91 19.55 5.34
N GLN A 22 -9.13 19.91 5.80
CA GLN A 22 -9.99 19.00 6.58
C GLN A 22 -10.18 17.61 5.91
N PRO A 23 -10.47 17.50 4.59
CA PRO A 23 -10.61 16.19 3.95
C PRO A 23 -9.33 15.34 3.96
N LEU A 24 -8.16 15.97 4.03
CA LEU A 24 -6.86 15.28 4.05
C LEU A 24 -6.50 14.85 5.49
N ILE A 25 -6.83 15.68 6.48
CA ILE A 25 -6.70 15.36 7.90
C ILE A 25 -7.58 14.15 8.27
N GLU A 26 -8.81 14.09 7.75
CA GLU A 26 -9.69 12.93 7.90
C GLU A 26 -9.08 11.65 7.34
N ILE A 27 -8.35 11.71 6.22
CA ILE A 27 -7.66 10.55 5.64
C ILE A 27 -6.47 10.11 6.50
N ILE A 28 -5.68 11.05 7.07
CA ILE A 28 -4.62 10.70 8.02
C ILE A 28 -5.21 10.00 9.25
N LYS A 29 -6.31 10.53 9.81
CA LYS A 29 -7.03 9.91 10.93
C LYS A 29 -7.52 8.51 10.57
N LEU A 30 -8.14 8.33 9.40
CA LEU A 30 -8.61 7.04 8.90
C LEU A 30 -7.48 6.00 8.79
N ILE A 31 -6.29 6.41 8.30
CA ILE A 31 -5.11 5.53 8.26
C ILE A 31 -4.65 5.17 9.67
N ARG A 32 -4.54 6.15 10.59
CA ARG A 32 -4.09 5.92 11.97
C ARG A 32 -5.07 5.06 12.80
N SER A 33 -6.37 5.13 12.52
CA SER A 33 -7.39 4.28 13.14
C SER A 33 -7.43 2.85 12.58
N HIS A 34 -6.77 2.57 11.46
CA HIS A 34 -6.67 1.21 10.92
C HIS A 34 -5.75 0.35 11.79
N SER A 35 -6.10 -0.93 11.99
CA SER A 35 -5.35 -1.88 12.84
C SER A 35 -3.85 -2.02 12.48
N ARG A 36 -3.50 -1.71 11.22
CA ARG A 36 -2.12 -1.74 10.69
C ARG A 36 -1.53 -0.36 10.37
N GLY A 37 -2.21 0.73 10.71
CA GLY A 37 -1.78 2.10 10.40
C GLY A 37 -0.46 2.51 11.07
N SER A 38 -0.25 2.06 12.31
CA SER A 38 0.93 2.37 13.13
C SER A 38 2.27 1.97 12.50
N VAL A 39 2.27 0.96 11.63
CA VAL A 39 3.46 0.50 10.87
C VAL A 39 4.07 1.61 10.00
N PHE A 40 3.26 2.60 9.59
CA PHE A 40 3.66 3.69 8.70
C PHE A 40 3.86 5.03 9.42
N GLU A 41 3.79 5.05 10.76
CA GLU A 41 3.84 6.29 11.54
C GLU A 41 5.22 6.98 11.46
N SER A 42 6.29 6.19 11.42
CA SER A 42 7.68 6.64 11.23
C SER A 42 8.53 5.57 10.56
N ARG A 43 9.64 5.98 9.93
CA ARG A 43 10.68 5.06 9.41
C ARG A 43 10.99 3.90 10.37
N LEU A 44 11.01 2.68 9.82
CA LEU A 44 11.41 1.46 10.53
C LEU A 44 12.92 1.24 10.45
N ARG A 45 13.54 0.56 11.42
CA ARG A 45 15.00 0.29 11.45
C ARG A 45 15.50 -0.47 10.21
N SER A 46 14.70 -1.40 9.68
CA SER A 46 14.96 -2.09 8.41
C SER A 46 15.15 -1.12 7.22
N GLN A 47 14.56 0.07 7.29
CA GLN A 47 14.59 1.13 6.28
C GLN A 47 15.72 2.16 6.49
N GLU A 48 16.59 1.94 7.48
CA GLU A 48 17.82 2.73 7.69
C GLU A 48 19.04 2.11 6.97
N THR A 49 18.90 0.86 6.53
CA THR A 49 19.93 0.04 5.87
C THR A 49 20.42 0.62 4.53
N LYS A 50 21.62 0.20 4.12
CA LYS A 50 22.18 0.55 2.79
C LYS A 50 21.31 -0.01 1.66
N ASP A 51 20.75 -1.20 1.82
CA ASP A 51 19.90 -1.85 0.82
C ASP A 51 18.58 -1.11 0.61
N TYR A 52 17.91 -0.67 1.69
CA TYR A 52 16.74 0.19 1.57
C TYR A 52 17.08 1.49 0.85
N LYS A 53 18.17 2.16 1.22
CA LYS A 53 18.61 3.42 0.60
C LYS A 53 19.02 3.27 -0.87
N ARG A 54 19.48 2.08 -1.29
CA ARG A 54 19.79 1.76 -2.69
C ARG A 54 18.53 1.51 -3.51
N LEU A 55 17.52 0.84 -2.94
CA LEU A 55 16.29 0.49 -3.65
C LEU A 55 15.24 1.62 -3.64
N ILE A 56 15.02 2.26 -2.50
CA ILE A 56 13.97 3.27 -2.29
C ILE A 56 14.57 4.67 -2.32
N ARG A 57 14.46 5.32 -3.49
CA ARG A 57 15.03 6.65 -3.76
C ARG A 57 14.41 7.79 -2.94
N GLN A 58 13.13 7.70 -2.60
CA GLN A 58 12.42 8.71 -1.80
C GLN A 58 11.61 8.00 -0.71
N HIS A 59 12.09 8.11 0.52
CA HIS A 59 11.36 7.65 1.70
C HIS A 59 10.27 8.65 2.12
N LEU A 60 9.18 8.13 2.69
CA LEU A 60 8.12 8.87 3.37
C LEU A 60 7.64 8.04 4.57
N ASP A 61 6.97 8.70 5.50
CA ASP A 61 6.18 8.15 6.61
C ASP A 61 5.04 9.13 6.95
N MET A 62 4.08 8.75 7.82
CA MET A 62 2.95 9.61 8.21
C MET A 62 3.43 10.94 8.79
N LYS A 63 4.40 10.92 9.71
CA LYS A 63 4.96 12.15 10.33
C LYS A 63 5.56 13.11 9.30
N THR A 64 6.20 12.60 8.25
CA THR A 64 6.73 13.43 7.15
C THR A 64 5.60 14.04 6.32
N ILE A 65 4.55 13.26 6.04
CA ILE A 65 3.38 13.74 5.28
C ILE A 65 2.60 14.79 6.10
N GLU A 66 2.40 14.57 7.39
CA GLU A 66 1.76 15.53 8.31
C GLU A 66 2.55 16.84 8.39
N LYS A 67 3.87 16.78 8.60
CA LYS A 67 4.75 17.98 8.55
C LYS A 67 4.70 18.71 7.21
N LYS A 68 4.53 18.01 6.08
CA LYS A 68 4.32 18.65 4.78
C LYS A 68 2.96 19.33 4.69
N MET A 69 1.92 18.75 5.30
CA MET A 69 0.58 19.33 5.38
C MET A 69 0.54 20.61 6.22
N GLU A 70 1.16 20.60 7.40
CA GLU A 70 1.33 21.77 8.28
C GLU A 70 2.05 22.93 7.58
N LYS A 71 3.08 22.62 6.78
CA LYS A 71 3.80 23.58 5.93
C LYS A 71 3.01 24.05 4.69
N GLY A 72 1.74 23.66 4.57
CA GLY A 72 0.86 24.07 3.47
C GLY A 72 1.10 23.37 2.13
N SER A 73 1.98 22.35 2.06
CA SER A 73 2.43 21.73 0.80
C SER A 73 1.29 21.13 -0.05
N TYR A 74 0.13 20.87 0.55
CA TYR A 74 -1.03 20.24 -0.08
C TYR A 74 -2.23 21.17 -0.27
N VAL A 75 -2.16 22.43 0.19
CA VAL A 75 -3.28 23.39 0.15
C VAL A 75 -3.78 23.64 -1.27
N SER A 76 -2.88 23.61 -2.25
CA SER A 76 -3.19 23.82 -3.67
C SER A 76 -3.63 22.56 -4.41
N SER A 77 -3.42 21.34 -3.86
CA SER A 77 -3.72 20.10 -4.57
C SER A 77 -3.81 18.87 -3.66
N SER A 78 -5.01 18.33 -3.48
CA SER A 78 -5.24 17.03 -2.82
C SER A 78 -4.59 15.85 -3.56
N LEU A 79 -4.36 15.98 -4.88
CA LEU A 79 -3.64 14.98 -5.67
C LEU A 79 -2.17 14.84 -5.24
N SER A 80 -1.53 15.92 -4.80
CA SER A 80 -0.14 15.87 -4.31
C SER A 80 -0.02 15.06 -3.01
N PHE A 81 -0.96 15.24 -2.08
CA PHE A 81 -1.10 14.40 -0.88
C PHE A 81 -1.35 12.92 -1.22
N TYR A 82 -2.26 12.62 -2.16
CA TYR A 82 -2.50 11.24 -2.58
C TYR A 82 -1.29 10.59 -3.26
N ARG A 83 -0.48 11.37 -4.01
CA ARG A 83 0.79 10.87 -4.59
C ARG A 83 1.78 10.47 -3.50
N ASP A 84 1.91 11.24 -2.43
CA ASP A 84 2.77 10.92 -1.28
C ASP A 84 2.27 9.68 -0.52
N LEU A 85 0.97 9.57 -0.25
CA LEU A 85 0.37 8.36 0.35
C LEU A 85 0.62 7.11 -0.53
N LYS A 86 0.38 7.24 -1.84
CA LYS A 86 0.64 6.15 -2.80
C LYS A 86 2.12 5.77 -2.81
N LEU A 87 3.04 6.74 -2.76
CA LEU A 87 4.47 6.49 -2.72
C LEU A 87 4.89 5.73 -1.46
N LEU A 88 4.43 6.17 -0.29
CA LEU A 88 4.64 5.50 1.00
C LEU A 88 4.27 4.02 0.96
N PHE A 89 3.05 3.69 0.54
CA PHE A 89 2.62 2.29 0.44
C PHE A 89 3.33 1.52 -0.67
N THR A 90 3.63 2.16 -1.80
CA THR A 90 4.39 1.50 -2.90
C THR A 90 5.80 1.14 -2.44
N ASN A 91 6.48 2.02 -1.70
CA ASN A 91 7.81 1.75 -1.15
C ASN A 91 7.83 0.54 -0.22
N ALA A 92 6.79 0.38 0.62
CA ALA A 92 6.65 -0.77 1.49
C ALA A 92 6.40 -2.06 0.70
N ILE A 93 5.53 -2.04 -0.30
CA ILE A 93 5.26 -3.20 -1.18
C ILE A 93 6.52 -3.62 -1.97
N VAL A 94 7.35 -2.67 -2.40
CA VAL A 94 8.58 -2.92 -3.16
C VAL A 94 9.72 -3.44 -2.28
N PHE A 95 9.85 -2.96 -1.04
CA PHE A 95 10.95 -3.34 -0.15
C PHE A 95 10.67 -4.58 0.69
N PHE A 96 9.44 -4.77 1.19
CA PHE A 96 9.12 -5.86 2.09
C PHE A 96 8.59 -7.10 1.34
N PRO A 97 8.95 -8.33 1.75
CA PRO A 97 8.44 -9.55 1.14
C PRO A 97 6.89 -9.59 1.09
N PRO A 98 6.26 -10.14 0.03
CA PRO A 98 4.79 -10.18 -0.08
C PRO A 98 4.07 -10.90 1.07
N SER A 99 4.77 -11.81 1.77
CA SER A 99 4.27 -12.52 2.95
C SER A 99 4.29 -11.68 4.23
N SER A 100 5.07 -10.59 4.28
CA SER A 100 5.29 -9.78 5.47
C SER A 100 4.04 -8.98 5.87
N LEU A 101 4.03 -8.51 7.12
CA LEU A 101 2.92 -7.71 7.63
C LEU A 101 2.86 -6.33 6.96
N GLU A 102 4.02 -5.70 6.75
CA GLU A 102 4.18 -4.37 6.16
C GLU A 102 3.69 -4.35 4.71
N SER A 103 4.02 -5.38 3.92
CA SER A 103 3.60 -5.48 2.52
C SER A 103 2.08 -5.65 2.40
N LYS A 104 1.48 -6.52 3.23
CA LYS A 104 0.01 -6.71 3.31
C LYS A 104 -0.71 -5.44 3.76
N ALA A 105 -0.26 -4.84 4.86
CA ALA A 105 -0.83 -3.60 5.38
C ALA A 105 -0.75 -2.45 4.37
N ALA A 106 0.34 -2.37 3.59
CA ALA A 106 0.47 -1.38 2.53
C ALA A 106 -0.52 -1.61 1.38
N GLN A 107 -0.82 -2.86 1.01
CA GLN A 107 -1.83 -3.16 -0.02
C GLN A 107 -3.25 -2.81 0.45
N GLU A 108 -3.60 -3.17 1.69
CA GLU A 108 -4.87 -2.83 2.34
C GLU A 108 -5.08 -1.31 2.40
N LEU A 109 -4.15 -0.58 3.03
CA LEU A 109 -4.24 0.86 3.21
C LEU A 109 -4.20 1.63 1.88
N ARG A 110 -3.40 1.18 0.90
CA ARG A 110 -3.41 1.79 -0.44
C ARG A 110 -4.77 1.66 -1.13
N THR A 111 -5.44 0.53 -0.96
CA THR A 111 -6.78 0.29 -1.52
C THR A 111 -7.83 1.15 -0.82
N LEU A 112 -7.82 1.14 0.52
CA LEU A 112 -8.68 1.95 1.37
C LEU A 112 -8.57 3.45 1.03
N VAL A 113 -7.35 3.99 0.97
CA VAL A 113 -7.10 5.40 0.61
C VAL A 113 -7.53 5.70 -0.83
N SER A 114 -7.29 4.79 -1.78
CA SER A 114 -7.72 4.99 -3.17
C SER A 114 -9.24 5.09 -3.29
N ASN A 115 -9.97 4.23 -2.58
CA ASN A 115 -11.43 4.24 -2.54
C ASN A 115 -11.96 5.51 -1.87
N GLU A 116 -11.35 5.93 -0.76
CA GLU A 116 -11.71 7.14 -0.03
C GLU A 116 -11.49 8.42 -0.87
N MET A 117 -10.37 8.50 -1.60
CA MET A 117 -10.11 9.60 -2.53
C MET A 117 -11.12 9.64 -3.69
N LYS A 118 -11.47 8.49 -4.28
CA LYS A 118 -12.51 8.39 -5.32
C LYS A 118 -13.88 8.83 -4.79
N ARG A 119 -14.25 8.36 -3.59
CA ARG A 119 -15.51 8.71 -2.91
C ARG A 119 -15.62 10.22 -2.68
N ARG A 120 -14.53 10.89 -2.31
CA ARG A 120 -14.49 12.35 -2.11
C ARG A 120 -14.50 13.12 -3.43
N ALA A 121 -13.86 12.61 -4.48
CA ALA A 121 -13.91 13.21 -5.82
C ALA A 121 -15.30 13.13 -6.48
N GLY A 122 -16.06 12.05 -6.23
CA GLY A 122 -17.37 11.82 -6.83
C GLY A 122 -18.58 12.36 -6.06
N LYS A 123 -18.41 12.85 -4.82
CA LYS A 123 -19.55 13.29 -3.97
C LYS A 123 -19.67 14.81 -3.87
N SER A 124 -20.38 15.39 -4.84
CA SER A 124 -21.41 16.37 -4.47
C SER A 124 -22.63 15.61 -3.97
N GLY A 125 -22.94 15.71 -2.68
CA GLY A 125 -24.14 15.10 -2.07
C GLY A 125 -24.13 13.57 -1.86
N ARG A 126 -23.97 13.15 -0.59
CA ARG A 126 -24.81 12.16 0.14
C ARG A 126 -24.03 11.54 1.31
N SER A 127 -24.54 11.77 2.51
CA SER A 127 -23.95 11.41 3.81
C SER A 127 -24.07 9.91 4.14
N VAL A 128 -23.21 9.47 5.07
CA VAL A 128 -23.29 8.30 5.98
C VAL A 128 -24.05 7.03 5.53
N VAL A 129 -23.32 5.90 5.49
CA VAL A 129 -23.62 4.75 6.36
C VAL A 129 -22.30 4.22 6.95
N LYS A 130 -22.29 4.03 8.26
CA LYS A 130 -21.23 3.37 9.04
C LYS A 130 -21.45 1.86 9.00
N SER A 131 -20.42 1.06 8.80
CA SER A 131 -20.43 -0.36 9.16
C SER A 131 -19.02 -0.82 9.52
N GLU A 132 -18.77 -0.89 10.83
CA GLU A 132 -17.79 -1.82 11.39
C GLU A 132 -18.42 -3.21 11.35
N ALA A 133 -17.67 -4.22 10.92
CA ALA A 133 -18.01 -5.62 11.14
C ALA A 133 -16.69 -6.38 11.32
N GLU A 134 -16.48 -6.84 12.55
CA GLU A 134 -15.33 -7.65 12.95
C GLU A 134 -15.32 -9.01 12.23
N LEU A 135 -14.11 -9.57 12.17
CA LEU A 135 -13.73 -10.95 11.93
C LEU A 135 -14.86 -12.02 12.00
N SER A 136 -14.96 -12.82 10.93
CA SER A 136 -15.19 -14.26 11.10
C SER A 136 -14.26 -15.07 10.20
N VAL A 137 -13.41 -15.86 10.83
CA VAL A 137 -12.63 -16.91 10.17
C VAL A 137 -13.60 -18.04 9.84
N SER A 138 -13.72 -18.42 8.56
CA SER A 138 -14.37 -19.66 8.17
C SER A 138 -13.41 -20.53 7.37
N ILE A 139 -12.87 -21.55 8.04
CA ILE A 139 -12.13 -22.63 7.38
C ILE A 139 -13.17 -23.56 6.76
N GLN A 140 -13.35 -23.50 5.43
CA GLN A 140 -14.02 -24.55 4.67
C GLN A 140 -13.10 -25.12 3.58
N LYS A 141 -12.33 -26.12 4.03
CA LYS A 141 -12.00 -27.38 3.36
C LYS A 141 -12.17 -27.45 1.83
N SER A 142 -11.03 -27.61 1.16
CA SER A 142 -10.79 -28.30 -0.12
C SER A 142 -12.00 -28.70 -0.99
N SER A 143 -12.05 -28.19 -2.22
CA SER A 143 -12.71 -28.88 -3.34
C SER A 143 -11.75 -28.98 -4.51
N VAL A 144 -11.30 -30.20 -4.79
CA VAL A 144 -10.51 -30.55 -5.98
C VAL A 144 -11.50 -30.91 -7.09
N PRO A 145 -11.35 -30.40 -8.34
CA PRO A 145 -12.25 -30.79 -9.42
C PRO A 145 -12.13 -32.30 -9.72
N PRO A 146 -13.24 -32.99 -10.01
CA PRO A 146 -13.22 -34.44 -10.19
C PRO A 146 -12.52 -34.83 -11.50
N LEU A 147 -11.57 -35.75 -11.40
CA LEU A 147 -10.93 -36.40 -12.55
C LEU A 147 -11.96 -37.28 -13.28
N VAL A 148 -12.37 -36.89 -14.48
CA VAL A 148 -13.22 -37.73 -15.34
C VAL A 148 -12.38 -38.85 -15.95
N VAL A 149 -12.48 -40.04 -15.37
CA VAL A 149 -11.86 -41.26 -15.90
C VAL A 149 -12.78 -41.90 -16.94
N CYS A 150 -12.44 -41.72 -18.23
CA CYS A 150 -12.90 -42.64 -19.27
C CYS A 150 -11.90 -43.79 -19.40
N LYS A 151 -12.38 -45.03 -19.29
CA LYS A 151 -11.56 -46.26 -19.24
C LYS A 151 -12.05 -47.28 -20.26
N LYS A 152 -11.11 -48.05 -20.82
CA LYS A 152 -11.21 -49.15 -21.83
C LYS A 152 -10.91 -48.67 -23.28
N LYS A 153 -10.10 -49.39 -24.08
CA LYS A 153 -9.38 -50.66 -23.81
C LYS A 153 -8.23 -50.90 -24.83
N THR A 154 -7.21 -51.67 -24.40
CA THR A 154 -6.28 -52.53 -25.21
C THR A 154 -5.34 -51.85 -26.23
N SER A 155 -4.09 -52.31 -26.46
CA SER A 155 -3.34 -53.48 -25.95
C SER A 155 -1.83 -53.41 -26.27
N ALA A 156 -0.97 -53.94 -25.36
CA ALA A 156 0.44 -54.37 -25.57
C ALA A 156 1.45 -53.30 -26.11
N SER A 157 2.72 -53.22 -25.71
CA SER A 157 3.62 -54.07 -24.88
C SER A 157 4.73 -53.13 -24.29
N LYS A 158 5.81 -53.53 -23.59
CA LYS A 158 6.43 -54.85 -23.34
C LYS A 158 7.02 -54.96 -21.90
N LYS A 159 8.34 -54.80 -21.76
CA LYS A 159 9.26 -54.82 -20.58
C LYS A 159 10.52 -54.01 -21.02
N THR A 160 11.36 -53.43 -20.16
CA THR A 160 12.24 -54.08 -19.16
C THR A 160 12.78 -53.06 -18.13
N SER A 161 13.16 -53.53 -16.93
CA SER A 161 13.66 -52.72 -15.79
C SER A 161 15.20 -52.87 -15.62
N PRO A 162 15.87 -52.62 -14.47
CA PRO A 162 16.82 -51.50 -14.36
C PRO A 162 18.27 -51.90 -13.97
N SER A 163 19.19 -50.93 -14.03
CA SER A 163 20.54 -50.95 -13.41
C SER A 163 21.14 -49.54 -13.46
N SER A 164 22.12 -49.08 -12.68
CA SER A 164 22.70 -49.35 -11.34
C SER A 164 24.04 -48.58 -11.30
N SER A 165 24.66 -48.39 -10.12
CA SER A 165 26.02 -47.79 -9.92
C SER A 165 26.12 -46.27 -10.17
N LEU A 166 26.70 -45.39 -9.33
CA LEU A 166 27.63 -45.48 -8.18
C LEU A 166 29.03 -46.08 -8.49
N LYS A 167 30.02 -45.21 -8.75
CA LYS A 167 31.40 -45.24 -8.19
C LYS A 167 32.34 -44.16 -8.78
N GLN A 168 33.18 -43.57 -7.91
CA GLN A 168 34.65 -43.26 -8.03
C GLN A 168 35.22 -42.56 -9.30
N LYS A 169 36.43 -41.99 -9.33
CA LYS A 169 37.41 -41.36 -8.40
C LYS A 169 38.56 -40.83 -9.32
N ASP A 170 39.47 -40.01 -8.78
CA ASP A 170 40.75 -39.57 -9.39
C ASP A 170 40.52 -38.44 -10.43
N GLU A 171 41.35 -37.40 -10.54
CA GLU A 171 42.74 -37.17 -10.08
C GLU A 171 42.85 -36.13 -8.94
#